data_AF-A0A1G4G9Y7-F1
#
_entry.id   AF-A0A1G4G9Y7-F1
#
_cell.length_a   1.000
_cell.length_b   1.000
_cell.length_c   1.000
_cell.angle_alpha   90.00
_cell.angle_beta   90.00
_cell.angle_gamma   90.00
#
_symmetry.space_group_name_H-M   'P 1'
#
loop_
_entity.id
_entity.type
_entity.pdbx_description
1 polymer ?
#
loop_
_entity_poly.entity_id
_entity_poly.type
_entity_poly.pdbx_seq_one_letter_code
_entity_poly.pdbx_strand_id
1 'polypeptide(L)'
;MVERQRFTFKKEERVTGNKRISALFAHGASFLVYPFKVVFYDYECAVSGPVSVLVSIPKKRLRRATARNRMKRLVREAYRINKELIPSDLLPDNRRVDIAFIYIKDELSGYDKVERSICKSLREISSKLKAERAKC
;
A
#
# COMPACT_ATOMS: atom_id res chain seq x y z
N MET A 1 20.18 -6.68 -24.00
CA MET A 1 19.80 -5.29 -23.66
C MET A 1 19.18 -5.32 -22.28
N VAL A 2 19.82 -4.74 -21.27
CA VAL A 2 19.29 -4.76 -19.89
C VAL A 2 18.18 -3.71 -19.82
N GLU A 3 16.93 -4.15 -19.69
CA GLU A 3 15.79 -3.26 -19.45
C GLU A 3 16.06 -2.45 -18.17
N ARG A 4 16.31 -1.15 -18.33
CA ARG A 4 16.36 -0.24 -17.19
C ARG A 4 14.94 -0.09 -16.65
N GLN A 5 14.57 -0.93 -15.70
CA GLN A 5 13.29 -0.84 -15.02
C GLN A 5 13.21 0.50 -14.28
N ARG A 6 12.52 1.48 -14.88
CA ARG A 6 12.29 2.78 -14.27
C ARG A 6 11.27 2.59 -13.15
N PHE A 7 11.72 2.67 -11.91
CA PHE A 7 10.88 2.67 -10.72
C PHE A 7 10.18 4.04 -10.60
N THR A 8 9.18 4.32 -11.44
CA THR A 8 8.37 5.55 -11.38
C THR A 8 7.02 5.28 -10.72
N PHE A 9 6.66 6.12 -9.74
CA PHE A 9 5.37 6.02 -9.06
C PHE A 9 4.30 6.79 -9.85
N LYS A 10 3.63 6.10 -10.78
CA LYS A 10 2.68 6.68 -11.74
C LYS A 10 1.36 7.09 -11.06
N LYS A 11 0.54 7.87 -11.77
CA LYS A 11 -0.76 8.32 -11.25
C LYS A 11 -1.72 7.14 -11.08
N GLU A 12 -1.61 6.15 -11.96
CA GLU A 12 -2.39 4.90 -11.90
C GLU A 12 -2.18 4.12 -10.60
N GLU A 13 -1.01 4.22 -9.96
CA GLU A 13 -0.67 3.50 -8.72
C GLU A 13 -1.12 4.24 -7.44
N ARG A 14 -1.87 5.33 -7.59
CA ARG A 14 -2.39 6.12 -6.47
C ARG A 14 -3.89 5.89 -6.34
N VAL A 15 -4.35 5.57 -5.13
CA VAL A 15 -5.79 5.59 -4.85
C VAL A 15 -6.25 7.04 -4.86
N THR A 16 -7.00 7.43 -5.89
CA THR A 16 -7.53 8.79 -6.04
C THR A 16 -9.05 8.78 -6.03
N GLY A 17 -9.64 9.78 -5.35
CA GLY A 17 -11.08 10.01 -5.32
C GLY A 17 -11.76 9.48 -4.07
N ASN A 18 -12.69 10.27 -3.53
CA ASN A 18 -13.37 9.97 -2.27
C ASN A 18 -14.15 8.66 -2.33
N LYS A 19 -14.79 8.33 -3.47
CA LYS A 19 -15.55 7.09 -3.64
C LYS A 19 -14.69 5.84 -3.45
N ARG A 20 -13.50 5.80 -4.07
CA ARG A 20 -12.56 4.67 -3.94
C ARG A 20 -12.01 4.55 -2.53
N ILE A 21 -11.66 5.68 -1.92
CA ILE A 21 -11.20 5.71 -0.53
C ILE A 21 -12.31 5.20 0.41
N SER A 22 -13.54 5.67 0.24
CA SER A 22 -14.68 5.20 1.04
C SER A 22 -14.92 3.69 0.85
N ALA A 23 -14.88 3.18 -0.38
CA ALA A 23 -15.03 1.75 -0.65
C ALA A 23 -13.91 0.92 0.01
N LEU A 24 -12.65 1.38 -0.06
CA LEU A 24 -11.51 0.75 0.59
C LEU A 24 -11.70 0.65 2.11
N PHE A 25 -12.26 1.67 2.75
CA PHE A 25 -12.50 1.65 4.20
C PHE A 25 -13.78 0.91 4.60
N ALA A 26 -14.77 0.80 3.70
CA ALA A 26 -16.04 0.13 3.96
C ALA A 26 -15.96 -1.39 3.74
N HIS A 27 -15.33 -1.82 2.65
CA HIS A 27 -15.26 -3.23 2.24
C HIS A 27 -13.86 -3.85 2.41
N GLY A 28 -12.84 -3.04 2.66
CA GLY A 28 -11.47 -3.52 2.79
C GLY A 28 -11.22 -4.25 4.11
N ALA A 29 -10.46 -5.33 4.03
CA ALA A 29 -9.93 -6.02 5.20
C ALA A 29 -8.80 -5.21 5.82
N SER A 30 -8.78 -5.10 7.15
CA SER A 30 -7.73 -4.38 7.87
C SER A 30 -6.91 -5.29 8.77
N PHE A 31 -5.62 -4.98 8.89
CA PHE A 31 -4.72 -5.65 9.81
C PHE A 31 -3.67 -4.66 10.35
N LEU A 32 -3.04 -5.04 11.45
CA LEU A 32 -2.08 -4.18 12.15
C LEU A 32 -0.66 -4.70 11.96
N VAL A 33 0.21 -3.86 11.40
CA VAL A 33 1.66 -4.10 11.35
C VAL A 33 2.33 -2.87 11.91
N TYR A 34 2.57 -2.87 13.23
CA TYR A 34 3.14 -1.71 13.90
C TYR A 34 4.40 -1.20 13.18
N PRO A 35 4.49 0.10 12.83
CA PRO A 35 3.66 1.23 13.29
C PRO A 35 2.51 1.64 12.35
N PHE A 36 2.09 0.76 11.45
CA PHE A 36 1.03 1.00 10.47
C PHE A 36 -0.20 0.12 10.73
N LYS A 37 -1.38 0.72 10.56
CA LYS A 37 -2.60 -0.03 10.27
C LYS A 37 -2.74 -0.10 8.75
N VAL A 38 -2.89 -1.29 8.22
CA VAL A 38 -2.99 -1.54 6.79
C VAL A 38 -4.43 -1.95 6.48
N VAL A 39 -5.00 -1.35 5.44
CA VAL A 39 -6.30 -1.72 4.90
C VAL A 39 -6.10 -2.08 3.44
N PHE A 40 -6.65 -3.18 2.98
CA PHE A 40 -6.58 -3.55 1.58
C PHE A 40 -7.94 -3.99 1.06
N TYR A 41 -8.19 -3.74 -0.22
CA TYR A 41 -9.42 -4.11 -0.90
C TYR A 41 -9.09 -4.62 -2.30
N ASP A 42 -9.38 -5.90 -2.52
CA ASP A 42 -9.43 -6.58 -3.82
C ASP A 42 -10.77 -6.24 -4.48
N TYR A 43 -10.73 -5.81 -5.75
CA TYR A 43 -11.93 -5.69 -6.56
C TYR A 43 -11.64 -5.86 -8.06
N GLU A 44 -12.69 -6.22 -8.80
CA GLU A 44 -12.62 -6.36 -10.26
C GLU A 44 -12.71 -4.99 -10.93
N CYS A 45 -11.77 -4.71 -11.84
CA CYS A 45 -11.68 -3.45 -12.55
C CYS A 45 -11.12 -3.69 -13.95
N ALA A 46 -11.79 -3.16 -14.97
CA ALA A 46 -11.35 -3.25 -16.37
C ALA A 46 -10.14 -2.35 -16.71
N VAL A 47 -9.60 -1.62 -15.73
CA VAL A 47 -8.50 -0.66 -15.95
C VAL A 47 -7.18 -1.27 -15.47
N SER A 48 -6.23 -1.37 -16.41
CA SER A 48 -4.87 -1.86 -16.17
C SER A 48 -4.17 -1.08 -15.06
N GLY A 49 -3.62 -1.79 -14.07
CA GLY A 49 -2.90 -1.24 -12.93
C GLY A 49 -3.06 -2.11 -11.69
N PRO A 50 -2.09 -3.00 -11.38
CA PRO A 50 -2.30 -4.10 -10.44
C PRO A 50 -2.52 -3.62 -9.00
N VAL A 51 -1.75 -2.63 -8.56
CA VAL A 51 -1.75 -2.18 -7.16
C VAL A 51 -1.81 -0.67 -7.07
N SER A 52 -2.64 -0.15 -6.16
CA SER A 52 -2.67 1.27 -5.84
C SER A 52 -2.50 1.51 -4.35
N VAL A 53 -1.71 2.52 -4.00
CA VAL A 53 -1.37 2.80 -2.61
C VAL A 53 -1.86 4.17 -2.16
N LEU A 54 -2.44 4.21 -0.98
CA LEU A 54 -2.81 5.38 -0.21
C LEU A 54 -1.93 5.45 1.04
N VAL A 55 -1.31 6.60 1.31
CA VAL A 55 -0.55 6.81 2.56
C VAL A 55 -1.25 7.90 3.39
N SER A 56 -1.88 7.48 4.47
CA SER A 56 -2.56 8.34 5.42
C SER A 56 -1.73 8.54 6.69
N ILE A 57 -1.43 9.80 6.99
CA ILE A 57 -0.69 10.19 8.19
C ILE A 57 -1.50 11.23 8.95
N PRO A 58 -2.16 10.84 10.05
CA PRO A 58 -3.02 11.75 10.80
C PRO A 58 -2.25 12.94 11.38
N LYS A 59 -2.85 14.14 11.31
CA LYS A 59 -2.31 15.37 11.94
C LYS A 59 -2.22 15.23 13.46
N LYS A 60 -3.12 14.45 14.08
CA LYS A 60 -3.14 14.16 15.51
C LYS A 60 -1.85 13.47 15.97
N ARG A 61 -1.32 12.55 15.14
CA ARG A 61 -0.12 11.76 15.42
C ARG A 61 1.15 12.61 15.19
N LEU A 62 1.33 13.09 13.96
CA LEU A 62 2.48 13.93 13.60
C LEU A 62 2.00 15.37 13.35
N ARG A 63 2.13 16.23 14.37
CA ARG A 63 1.70 17.64 14.29
C ARG A 63 2.51 18.44 13.27
N ARG A 64 3.83 18.22 13.20
CA ARG A 64 4.75 18.93 12.28
C ARG A 64 4.51 18.49 10.83
N ALA A 65 4.24 19.43 9.94
CA ALA A 65 4.02 19.17 8.51
C ALA A 65 5.25 18.49 7.86
N THR A 66 6.45 18.93 8.21
CA THR A 66 7.71 18.37 7.72
C THR A 66 7.86 16.90 8.10
N ALA A 67 7.48 16.53 9.33
CA ALA A 67 7.51 15.15 9.81
C ALA A 67 6.53 14.25 9.05
N ARG A 68 5.29 14.73 8.83
CA ARG A 68 4.30 14.01 7.99
C ARG A 68 4.80 13.82 6.57
N ASN A 69 5.35 14.86 5.96
CA ASN A 69 5.86 14.79 4.60
C ASN A 69 7.03 13.83 4.49
N ARG A 70 7.96 13.84 5.45
CA ARG A 70 9.07 12.88 5.53
C ARG A 70 8.54 11.45 5.62
N MET A 71 7.59 11.18 6.52
CA MET A 71 7.04 9.84 6.68
C MET A 71 6.28 9.37 5.42
N LYS A 72 5.51 10.24 4.76
CA LYS A 72 4.86 9.92 3.47
C LYS A 72 5.89 9.59 2.39
N ARG A 73 7.03 10.29 2.35
CA ARG A 73 8.13 10.00 1.42
C ARG A 73 8.76 8.65 1.74
N LEU A 74 9.10 8.38 3.00
CA LEU A 74 9.71 7.10 3.42
C LEU A 74 8.84 5.89 3.08
N VAL A 75 7.53 5.97 3.34
CA VAL A 75 6.59 4.90 2.99
C VAL A 75 6.53 4.68 1.47
N ARG A 76 6.48 5.78 0.69
CA ARG A 76 6.48 5.68 -0.77
C ARG A 76 7.77 5.08 -1.33
N GLU A 77 8.92 5.45 -0.78
CA GLU A 77 10.21 4.87 -1.18
C GLU A 77 10.31 3.39 -0.82
N ALA A 78 9.92 3.02 0.42
CA ALA A 78 9.90 1.63 0.85
C ALA A 78 8.99 0.77 -0.03
N TYR A 79 7.80 1.29 -0.38
CA TYR A 79 6.90 0.62 -1.32
C TYR A 79 7.52 0.52 -2.74
N ARG A 80 8.10 1.61 -3.26
CA ARG A 80 8.70 1.66 -4.60
C ARG A 80 9.80 0.62 -4.79
N ILE A 81 10.62 0.40 -3.78
CA ILE A 81 11.70 -0.60 -3.77
C ILE A 81 11.12 -2.02 -3.67
N ASN A 82 10.08 -2.22 -2.85
CA ASN A 82 9.53 -3.53 -2.53
C ASN A 82 8.27 -3.89 -3.32
N LYS A 83 7.99 -3.19 -4.43
CA LYS A 83 6.77 -3.38 -5.23
C LYS A 83 6.60 -4.81 -5.75
N GLU A 84 7.72 -5.50 -5.96
CA GLU A 84 7.79 -6.87 -6.50
C GLU A 84 7.36 -7.93 -5.48
N LEU A 85 7.18 -7.57 -4.21
CA LEU A 85 6.67 -8.48 -3.18
C LEU A 85 5.21 -8.89 -3.43
N ILE A 86 4.47 -8.13 -4.24
CA ILE A 86 3.15 -8.55 -4.74
C ILE A 86 3.38 -9.08 -6.16
N PRO A 87 3.33 -10.42 -6.37
CA PRO A 87 3.57 -11.00 -7.68
C PRO A 87 2.50 -10.54 -8.67
N SER A 88 2.91 -10.20 -9.90
CA SER A 88 2.02 -9.86 -11.02
C SER A 88 1.01 -10.97 -11.31
N ASP A 89 1.41 -12.22 -11.15
CA ASP A 89 0.57 -13.40 -11.38
C ASP A 89 -0.61 -13.45 -10.40
N LEU A 90 -0.45 -12.78 -9.26
CA LEU A 90 -1.48 -12.63 -8.26
C LEU A 90 -2.48 -11.52 -8.61
N LEU A 91 -2.37 -10.85 -9.76
CA LEU A 91 -3.22 -9.75 -10.19
C LEU A 91 -3.47 -9.87 -11.70
N PRO A 92 -4.40 -10.75 -12.13
CA PRO A 92 -4.77 -10.86 -13.54
C PRO A 92 -5.36 -9.53 -14.03
N ASP A 93 -5.39 -9.34 -15.35
CA ASP A 93 -5.67 -8.05 -16.01
C ASP A 93 -6.97 -7.35 -15.60
N ASN A 94 -7.92 -8.09 -15.01
CA ASN A 94 -9.21 -7.58 -14.55
C ASN A 94 -9.31 -7.33 -13.04
N ARG A 95 -8.20 -7.41 -12.29
CA ARG A 95 -8.22 -7.18 -10.83
C ARG A 95 -7.27 -6.10 -10.38
N ARG A 96 -7.72 -5.37 -9.38
CA ARG A 96 -6.98 -4.29 -8.75
C ARG A 96 -7.04 -4.41 -7.25
N VAL A 97 -5.91 -4.13 -6.61
CA VAL A 97 -5.82 -4.07 -5.15
C VAL A 97 -5.48 -2.66 -4.72
N ASP A 98 -6.39 -2.06 -3.95
CA ASP A 98 -6.16 -0.78 -3.29
C ASP A 98 -5.65 -1.04 -1.87
N ILE A 99 -4.54 -0.41 -1.49
CA ILE A 99 -3.89 -0.57 -0.17
C ILE A 99 -3.78 0.81 0.49
N ALA A 100 -4.27 0.94 1.73
CA ALA A 100 -4.05 2.10 2.57
C ALA A 100 -3.11 1.79 3.74
N PHE A 101 -2.02 2.53 3.82
CA PHE A 101 -1.13 2.57 4.98
C PHE A 101 -1.51 3.75 5.88
N ILE A 102 -1.89 3.46 7.12
CA ILE A 102 -2.32 4.45 8.11
C ILE A 102 -1.31 4.45 9.25
N TYR A 103 -0.64 5.58 9.46
CA TYR A 103 0.34 5.69 10.53
C TYR A 103 -0.36 5.83 11.90
N ILE A 104 -0.02 4.95 12.83
CA ILE A 104 -0.63 4.94 14.18
C ILE A 104 0.31 5.39 15.30
N LYS A 105 1.62 5.47 15.06
CA LYS A 105 2.61 5.91 16.05
C LYS A 105 2.64 7.45 16.15
N ASP A 106 2.88 7.98 17.35
CA ASP A 106 2.95 9.43 17.61
C ASP A 106 4.31 10.09 17.29
N GLU A 107 5.34 9.28 17.03
CA GLU A 107 6.71 9.75 16.77
C GLU A 107 7.17 9.41 15.35
N LEU A 108 8.28 10.00 14.91
CA LEU A 108 8.96 9.58 13.69
C LEU A 108 9.60 8.21 13.86
N SER A 109 9.27 7.29 12.97
CA SER A 109 9.99 6.03 12.81
C SER A 109 11.20 6.21 11.89
N GLY A 110 12.29 5.49 12.19
CA GLY A 110 13.44 5.35 11.29
C GLY A 110 13.08 4.57 10.03
N TYR A 111 13.89 4.74 8.98
CA TYR A 111 13.65 4.09 7.68
C TYR A 111 13.59 2.57 7.81
N ASP A 112 14.53 1.95 8.53
CA ASP A 112 14.61 0.49 8.69
C ASP A 112 13.33 -0.10 9.28
N LYS A 113 12.73 0.61 10.25
CA LYS A 113 11.46 0.19 10.86
C LYS A 113 10.31 0.32 9.86
N VAL A 114 10.28 1.41 9.08
CA VAL A 114 9.25 1.61 8.06
C VAL A 114 9.35 0.55 6.97
N GLU A 115 10.55 0.32 6.42
CA GLU A 115 10.78 -0.67 5.38
C GLU A 115 10.37 -2.07 5.84
N ARG A 116 10.87 -2.54 6.99
CA ARG A 116 10.50 -3.86 7.53
C ARG A 116 9.00 -4.02 7.70
N SER A 117 8.32 -2.96 8.16
CA SER A 117 6.87 -2.97 8.35
C SER A 117 6.13 -3.02 7.01
N ILE A 118 6.58 -2.28 6.00
CA ILE A 118 6.01 -2.31 4.65
C ILE A 118 6.22 -3.69 4.01
N CYS A 119 7.43 -4.25 4.07
CA CYS A 119 7.70 -5.59 3.51
C CYS A 119 6.83 -6.65 4.17
N LYS A 120 6.70 -6.61 5.51
CA LYS A 120 5.80 -7.51 6.25
C LYS A 120 4.36 -7.34 5.82
N SER A 121 3.90 -6.09 5.64
CA SER A 121 2.54 -5.80 5.20
C SER A 121 2.24 -6.32 3.80
N LEU A 122 3.18 -6.14 2.85
CA LEU A 122 3.01 -6.61 1.47
C LEU A 122 2.97 -8.14 1.39
N ARG A 123 3.82 -8.83 2.16
CA ARG A 123 3.79 -10.31 2.25
C ARG A 123 2.49 -10.83 2.84
N GLU A 124 2.00 -10.18 3.90
CA GLU A 124 0.73 -10.53 4.53
C GLU A 124 -0.44 -10.38 3.55
N ILE A 125 -0.47 -9.28 2.78
CA ILE A 125 -1.47 -9.06 1.73
C ILE A 125 -1.37 -10.15 0.66
N SER A 126 -0.16 -10.45 0.17
CA SER A 126 0.04 -11.52 -0.81
C SER A 126 -0.48 -12.87 -0.31
N SER A 127 -0.23 -13.20 0.95
CA SER A 127 -0.74 -14.43 1.57
C SER A 127 -2.27 -14.45 1.66
N LYS A 128 -2.89 -13.32 2.02
CA LYS A 128 -4.35 -13.21 2.13
C LYS A 128 -5.04 -13.30 0.76
N LEU A 129 -4.47 -12.63 -0.25
CA LEU A 129 -4.96 -12.71 -1.63
C LEU A 129 -4.86 -14.14 -2.19
N LYS A 130 -3.79 -14.88 -1.86
CA LYS A 130 -3.68 -16.31 -2.20
C LYS A 130 -4.77 -17.14 -1.52
N ALA A 131 -5.01 -16.91 -0.23
CA ALA A 131 -6.00 -17.65 0.54
C ALA A 131 -7.45 -17.38 0.07
N GLU A 132 -7.78 -16.15 -0.31
CA GLU A 132 -9.08 -15.82 -0.89
C GLU A 132 -9.30 -16.50 -2.25
N ARG A 133 -8.24 -16.65 -3.05
CA ARG A 133 -8.30 -17.34 -4.36
C ARG A 133 -8.41 -18.85 -4.25
N ALA A 134 -7.73 -19.46 -3.28
CA ALA A 134 -7.79 -20.90 -3.06
C ALA A 134 -9.17 -21.38 -2.54
N LYS A 135 -10.07 -20.46 -2.21
CA LYS A 135 -11.44 -20.75 -1.75
C LYS A 135 -12.49 -20.74 -2.87
N CYS A 136 -12.14 -20.30 -4.08
CA CYS A 136 -12.95 -20.50 -5.29
C CYS A 136 -12.51 -21.79 -5.97
#